data_AF-A0A6A7Y698-F1
#
_entry.id   AF-A0A6A7Y698-F1
#
_cell.length_a   1.000
_cell.length_b   1.000
_cell.length_c   1.000
_cell.angle_alpha   90.00
_cell.angle_beta   90.00
_cell.angle_gamma   90.00
#
_symmetry.space_group_name_H-M   'P 1'
#
loop_
_entity.id
_entity.type
_entity.pdbx_description
1 polymer ?
#
loop_
_entity_poly.entity_id
_entity_poly.type
_entity_poly.pdbx_seq_one_letter_code
_entity_poly.pdbx_strand_id
1 'polypeptide(L)'
;MPTIRRFTNCKIAIYADDHRPPHFHIEGRGFRAIVEISTMAVLAGSARSAEEAMAWASVNRAFLAAEWRRLNERDGARHDGA
;
A
#
# COMPACT_ATOMS: atom_id res chain seq x y z
N MET A 1 0.95 9.22 -5.48
CA MET A 1 1.09 8.66 -4.12
C MET A 1 0.09 9.29 -3.17
N PRO A 2 -1.15 8.78 -3.09
CA PRO A 2 -2.02 9.05 -1.96
C PRO A 2 -1.44 8.47 -0.66
N THR A 3 -1.44 9.28 0.40
CA THR A 3 -1.20 8.79 1.76
C THR A 3 -2.50 8.19 2.28
N ILE A 4 -2.45 6.93 2.69
CA ILE A 4 -3.61 6.20 3.19
C ILE A 4 -3.81 6.47 4.69
N ARG A 5 -2.72 6.41 5.46
CA ARG A 5 -2.75 6.61 6.91
C ARG A 5 -1.42 7.16 7.40
N ARG A 6 -1.48 8.09 8.36
CA ARG A 6 -0.31 8.60 9.08
C ARG A 6 -0.26 8.00 10.48
N PHE A 7 0.97 7.78 10.93
CA PHE A 7 1.33 7.31 12.26
C PHE A 7 2.38 8.24 12.84
N THR A 8 2.79 7.98 14.08
CA THR A 8 3.75 8.85 14.79
C THR A 8 5.06 9.02 14.02
N ASN A 9 5.63 7.93 13.50
CA ASN A 9 6.97 7.91 12.90
C ASN A 9 7.00 7.62 11.39
N CYS A 10 5.85 7.31 10.79
CA CYS A 10 5.76 6.93 9.39
C CYS A 10 4.36 7.15 8.83
N LYS A 11 4.20 6.86 7.54
CA LYS A 11 2.90 6.80 6.85
C LYS A 11 2.83 5.54 6.00
N ILE A 12 1.62 5.05 5.79
CA ILE A 12 1.30 4.11 4.72
C ILE A 12 0.84 4.89 3.49
N ALA A 13 1.39 4.55 2.34
CA ALA A 13 1.00 5.08 1.06
C ALA A 13 0.86 3.95 0.04
N ILE A 14 -0.01 4.14 -0.95
CA ILE A 14 -0.13 3.27 -2.12
C ILE A 14 0.13 4.14 -3.34
N TYR A 15 0.93 3.67 -4.28
CA TYR A 15 1.19 4.45 -5.49
C TYR A 15 0.27 3.99 -6.60
N ALA A 16 0.03 4.90 -7.53
CA ALA A 16 -0.62 4.57 -8.79
C ALA A 16 0.45 4.08 -9.75
N ASP A 17 0.03 3.26 -10.72
CA ASP A 17 0.90 2.59 -11.70
C ASP A 17 2.00 1.71 -11.07
N ASP A 18 1.77 1.23 -9.83
CA ASP A 18 2.57 0.20 -9.17
C ASP A 18 2.26 -1.19 -9.74
N HIS A 19 3.26 -2.07 -9.68
CA HIS A 19 3.18 -3.42 -10.27
C HIS A 19 2.76 -4.46 -9.24
N ARG A 20 2.28 -5.61 -9.74
CA ARG A 20 1.98 -6.79 -8.91
C ARG A 20 3.26 -7.37 -8.27
N PRO A 21 3.19 -8.04 -7.10
CA PRO A 21 1.98 -8.27 -6.31
C PRO A 21 1.45 -6.98 -5.64
N PRO A 22 0.15 -6.91 -5.28
CA PRO A 22 -0.40 -5.77 -4.56
C PRO A 22 0.37 -5.49 -3.27
N HIS A 23 0.86 -4.27 -3.14
CA HIS A 23 1.72 -3.87 -2.04
C HIS A 23 1.44 -2.45 -1.59
N PHE A 24 1.87 -2.12 -0.38
CA PHE A 24 1.88 -0.74 0.11
C PHE A 24 3.28 -0.34 0.55
N HIS A 25 3.50 0.96 0.62
CA HIS A 25 4.75 1.57 1.04
C HIS A 25 4.60 2.09 2.46
N ILE A 26 5.57 1.79 3.30
CA ILE A 26 5.76 2.46 4.59
C ILE A 26 6.91 3.44 4.43
N GLU A 27 6.69 4.70 4.75
CA GLU A 27 7.71 5.75 4.69
C GLU A 27 7.84 6.45 6.02
N GLY A 28 9.04 6.43 6.59
CA GLY A 28 9.40 7.22 7.77
C GLY A 28 10.70 7.97 7.55
N ARG A 29 11.18 8.63 8.61
CA ARG A 29 12.41 9.42 8.54
C ARG A 29 13.62 8.49 8.44
N GLY A 30 14.25 8.43 7.26
CA GLY A 30 15.44 7.63 7.01
C GLY A 30 15.17 6.15 6.72
N PHE A 31 13.91 5.74 6.53
CA PHE A 31 13.59 4.36 6.14
C PHE A 31 12.36 4.29 5.23
N ARG A 32 12.34 3.26 4.38
CA ARG A 32 11.16 2.83 3.61
C ARG A 32 11.04 1.31 3.69
N ALA A 33 9.82 0.81 3.59
CA ALA A 33 9.53 -0.59 3.32
C ALA A 33 8.45 -0.73 2.25
N ILE A 34 8.53 -1.80 1.45
CA ILE A 34 7.47 -2.27 0.57
C ILE A 34 6.93 -3.55 1.17
N VAL A 35 5.62 -3.62 1.38
CA VAL A 35 4.97 -4.73 2.09
C VAL A 35 3.87 -5.29 1.21
N GLU A 36 3.92 -6.60 0.96
CA GLU A 36 2.86 -7.31 0.25
C GLU A 36 1.58 -7.33 1.09
N ILE A 37 0.45 -6.94 0.48
CA ILE A 37 -0.83 -6.80 1.21
C ILE A 37 -1.37 -8.16 1.67
N SER A 38 -1.24 -9.21 0.84
CA SER A 38 -1.83 -10.54 1.12
C SER A 38 -1.14 -11.22 2.30
N THR A 39 0.19 -11.29 2.27
CA THR A 39 1.01 -12.05 3.22
C THR A 39 1.56 -11.22 4.37
N MET A 40 1.52 -9.88 4.25
CA MET A 40 2.25 -8.95 5.13
C MET A 40 3.77 -9.12 5.09
N ALA A 41 4.31 -9.81 4.08
CA ALA A 41 5.75 -9.96 3.90
C ALA A 41 6.39 -8.63 3.46
N VAL A 42 7.53 -8.30 4.05
CA VAL A 42 8.36 -7.18 3.58
C VAL A 42 9.08 -7.63 2.31
N LEU A 43 8.72 -7.06 1.17
CA LEU A 43 9.32 -7.34 -0.13
C LEU A 43 10.64 -6.58 -0.32
N ALA A 44 10.74 -5.37 0.24
CA ALA A 44 11.95 -4.56 0.20
C ALA A 44 12.02 -3.58 1.38
N GLY A 45 13.25 -3.19 1.74
CA GLY A 45 13.49 -2.23 2.83
C GLY A 45 13.30 -2.84 4.21
N SER A 46 12.92 -2.00 5.19
CA SER A 46 12.84 -2.41 6.60
C SER A 46 11.66 -1.76 7.32
N ALA A 47 10.77 -2.56 7.88
CA ALA A 47 9.63 -2.12 8.68
C ALA A 47 9.90 -2.10 10.20
N ARG A 48 11.17 -2.26 10.64
CA ARG A 48 11.54 -2.39 12.06
C ARG A 48 11.09 -1.21 12.94
N SER A 49 10.97 -0.01 12.38
CA SER A 49 10.51 1.20 13.09
C SER A 49 9.05 1.55 12.79
N ALA A 50 8.25 0.59 12.29
CA ALA A 50 6.90 0.80 11.81
C ALA A 50 5.89 -0.20 12.39
N GLU A 51 6.09 -0.63 13.64
CA GLU A 51 5.22 -1.60 14.31
C GLU A 51 3.74 -1.17 14.32
N GLU A 52 3.46 0.09 14.65
CA GLU A 52 2.10 0.66 14.63
C GLU A 52 1.46 0.56 13.24
N ALA A 53 2.22 0.86 12.19
CA ALA A 53 1.75 0.78 10.81
C ALA A 53 1.52 -0.67 10.38
N MET A 54 2.42 -1.59 10.74
CA MET A 54 2.29 -3.03 10.42
C MET A 54 1.09 -3.65 11.12
N ALA A 55 0.87 -3.33 12.40
CA ALA A 55 -0.29 -3.80 13.17
C ALA A 55 -1.61 -3.30 12.54
N TRP A 56 -1.68 -2.00 12.24
CA TRP A 56 -2.86 -1.43 11.58
C TRP A 56 -3.09 -2.06 10.20
N ALA A 57 -2.04 -2.22 9.38
CA ALA A 57 -2.16 -2.79 8.05
C ALA A 57 -2.63 -4.25 8.08
N SER A 58 -2.18 -5.06 9.04
CA SER A 58 -2.60 -6.46 9.20
C SER A 58 -4.12 -6.60 9.40
N VAL A 59 -4.72 -5.69 10.17
CA VAL A 59 -6.18 -5.63 10.41
C VAL A 59 -6.93 -5.03 9.21
N ASN A 60 -6.29 -4.16 8.43
CA ASN A 60 -6.91 -3.39 7.35
C ASN A 60 -6.54 -3.89 5.94
N ARG A 61 -6.09 -5.15 5.80
CA ARG A 61 -5.65 -5.73 4.50
C ARG A 61 -6.69 -5.60 3.39
N ALA A 62 -7.97 -5.84 3.70
CA ALA A 62 -9.04 -5.76 2.69
C ALA A 62 -9.20 -4.34 2.14
N PHE A 63 -9.10 -3.33 3.00
CA PHE A 63 -9.14 -1.93 2.62
C PHE A 63 -7.93 -1.54 1.78
N LEU A 64 -6.72 -1.93 2.20
CA LEU A 64 -5.49 -1.68 1.43
C LEU A 64 -5.55 -2.35 0.05
N ALA A 65 -6.07 -3.57 -0.03
CA ALA A 65 -6.23 -4.28 -1.30
C ALA A 65 -7.22 -3.56 -2.23
N ALA A 66 -8.34 -3.06 -1.70
CA ALA A 66 -9.32 -2.31 -2.48
C ALA A 66 -8.73 -1.00 -3.02
N GLU A 67 -7.99 -0.27 -2.18
CA GLU A 67 -7.35 0.98 -2.59
C GLU A 67 -6.23 0.77 -3.60
N TRP A 68 -5.45 -0.31 -3.45
CA TRP A 68 -4.45 -0.71 -4.45
C TRP A 68 -5.10 -1.00 -5.79
N ARG A 69 -6.19 -1.77 -5.82
CA ARG A 69 -6.94 -2.05 -7.06
C ARG A 69 -7.48 -0.76 -7.67
N ARG A 70 -8.12 0.10 -6.88
CA ARG A 70 -8.65 1.39 -7.35
C ARG A 70 -7.59 2.26 -8.04
N LEU A 71 -6.33 2.18 -7.60
CA LEU A 71 -5.23 2.99 -8.13
C LEU A 71 -4.46 2.33 -9.28
N ASN A 72 -4.40 1.00 -9.32
CA ASN A 72 -3.49 0.25 -10.21
C ASN A 72 -4.21 -0.67 -11.19
N GLU A 73 -5.43 -1.08 -10.87
CA GLU A 73 -6.31 -1.81 -11.77
C GLU A 73 -7.35 -0.82 -12.27
N ARG A 74 -7.03 -0.12 -13.36
CA ARG A 74 -8.04 0.69 -14.04
C ARG A 74 -9.12 -0.25 -14.57
N ASP A 75 -10.38 0.07 -14.28
CA ASP A 75 -11.51 -0.53 -14.97
C ASP A 75 -11.29 -0.37 -16.47
N GLY A 76 -11.27 -1.50 -17.19
CA GLY A 76 -11.30 -1.55 -18.65
C GLY A 76 -12.61 -1.05 -19.26
N ALA A 77 -13.29 -0.08 -18.64
CA ALA A 77 -14.44 0.59 -19.20
C ALA A 77 -13.95 1.64 -20.22
N ARG A 78 -13.53 1.16 -21.39
CA ARG A 78 -13.77 1.94 -22.61
C ARG A 78 -15.28 2.01 -22.77
N HIS A 79 -15.78 3.22 -22.54
CA HIS A 79 -17.09 3.64 -22.95
C HIS A 79 -17.05 3.83 -24.48
N ASP A 80 -17.23 2.73 -25.23
CA ASP A 80 -17.66 2.78 -26.63
C ASP A 80 -19.15 2.39 -26.56
N GLY A 81 -20.11 3.32 -26.61
CA GLY A 81 -20.32 4.19 -27.76
C GLY A 81 -21.08 3.41 -28.83
N ALA A 82 -22.34 3.06 -28.56
CA ALA A 82 -23.32 2.61 -29.55
C ALA A 82 -24.69 3.21 -29.20
#